data_AF-A0A1F1EGR9-F1
#
_entry.id   AF-A0A1F1EGR9-F1
#
_cell.length_a   1.000
_cell.length_b   1.000
_cell.length_c   1.000
_cell.angle_alpha   90.00
_cell.angle_beta   90.00
_cell.angle_gamma   90.00
#
_symmetry.space_group_name_H-M   'P 1'
#
loop_
_entity.id
_entity.type
_entity.pdbx_description
1 polymer ?
#
loop_
_entity_poly.entity_id
_entity_poly.type
_entity_poly.pdbx_seq_one_letter_code
_entity_poly.pdbx_strand_id
1 'polypeptide(L)'
;MSLEIAIFILTQITDQQYLTPYKGMVKVRVISERAQRFGGLNLVFHSKEYEKILELCDKELGVRSSTGGGYSYSEVINALFLSVLSGGTCVEDINLLVPELSQSPYIKAPSADSVLRTLKKLSVEDELVKARGSGINYAFNRNSKLNELLVKGTIEIGLLERGKACDFDYDNQIIRTRKRDSAWTYKKDVMGYAPGIAFANGHPISIEGRGGNAPVIFDQARTLRLAYEALLKEGVKVKRSRMDAGSYSREVI
;
A
#
# COMPACT_ATOMS: atom_id res chain seq x y z
N MET A 1 -4.67 -3.14 -8.26
CA MET A 1 -3.30 -3.65 -8.02
C MET A 1 -2.50 -2.71 -7.12
N SER A 2 -2.37 -1.42 -7.43
CA SER A 2 -1.60 -0.45 -6.61
C SER A 2 -2.10 -0.29 -5.16
N LEU A 3 -3.42 -0.33 -4.92
CA LEU A 3 -3.98 -0.13 -3.58
C LEU A 3 -3.84 -1.36 -2.65
N GLU A 4 -4.10 -2.59 -3.14
CA GLU A 4 -3.92 -3.84 -2.37
C GLU A 4 -2.46 -4.00 -1.89
N ILE A 5 -1.50 -3.57 -2.72
CA ILE A 5 -0.08 -3.53 -2.37
C ILE A 5 0.20 -2.39 -1.39
N ALA A 6 -0.35 -1.19 -1.59
CA ALA A 6 -0.18 -0.07 -0.66
C ALA A 6 -0.68 -0.43 0.76
N ILE A 7 -1.79 -1.17 0.85
CA ILE A 7 -2.34 -1.69 2.11
C ILE A 7 -1.42 -2.73 2.73
N PHE A 8 -0.93 -3.70 1.95
CA PHE A 8 0.03 -4.70 2.44
C PHE A 8 1.28 -4.05 3.02
N ILE A 9 1.81 -3.00 2.37
CA ILE A 9 3.03 -2.37 2.88
C ILE A 9 2.75 -1.35 4.01
N LEU A 10 1.58 -0.72 4.07
CA LEU A 10 1.15 0.03 5.27
C LEU A 10 1.01 -0.89 6.50
N THR A 11 0.53 -2.12 6.32
CA THR A 11 0.52 -3.12 7.41
C THR A 11 1.92 -3.58 7.82
N GLN A 12 2.87 -3.68 6.88
CA GLN A 12 4.28 -3.99 7.20
C GLN A 12 4.97 -2.83 7.94
N ILE A 13 4.62 -1.58 7.63
CA ILE A 13 5.11 -0.39 8.35
C ILE A 13 4.63 -0.42 9.81
N THR A 14 3.36 -0.77 10.07
CA THR A 14 2.85 -0.87 11.43
C THR A 14 3.48 -2.02 12.20
N ASP A 15 3.78 -3.16 11.55
CA ASP A 15 4.38 -4.34 12.20
C ASP A 15 5.82 -4.10 12.70
N GLN A 16 6.61 -3.28 11.97
CA GLN A 16 8.01 -2.99 12.35
C GLN A 16 8.16 -2.11 13.59
N GLN A 17 7.14 -1.34 13.99
CA GLN A 17 7.19 -0.50 15.18
C GLN A 17 6.97 -1.27 16.50
N TYR A 18 6.51 -2.53 16.46
CA TYR A 18 6.19 -3.31 17.66
C TYR A 18 7.29 -4.28 18.12
N LEU A 19 8.50 -4.25 17.52
CA LEU A 19 9.58 -5.20 17.83
C LEU A 19 10.54 -4.76 18.96
N THR A 20 10.20 -3.78 19.79
CA THR A 20 10.96 -3.54 21.03
C THR A 20 10.59 -4.58 22.09
N PRO A 21 11.53 -5.41 22.59
CA PRO A 21 11.22 -6.43 23.59
C PRO A 21 10.78 -5.77 24.91
N TYR A 22 9.53 -6.03 25.31
CA TYR A 22 8.96 -5.57 26.58
C TYR A 22 9.70 -6.21 27.76
N LYS A 23 10.47 -5.43 28.53
CA LYS A 23 11.20 -5.87 29.73
C LYS A 23 10.35 -5.74 31.00
N GLY A 24 9.14 -6.29 31.01
CA GLY A 24 8.25 -6.27 32.17
C GLY A 24 7.57 -7.62 32.41
N MET A 25 7.25 -7.92 33.67
CA MET A 25 6.56 -9.16 34.05
C MET A 25 5.11 -9.13 33.53
N VAL A 26 4.79 -9.98 32.55
CA VAL A 26 3.46 -10.07 31.94
C VAL A 26 2.54 -10.88 32.87
N LYS A 27 1.52 -10.23 33.44
CA LYS A 27 0.44 -10.94 34.13
C LYS A 27 -0.46 -11.61 33.09
N VAL A 28 -0.32 -12.93 32.94
CA VAL A 28 -1.21 -13.73 32.10
C VAL A 28 -2.53 -13.93 32.86
N ARG A 29 -3.62 -13.39 32.33
CA ARG A 29 -4.99 -13.64 32.82
C ARG A 29 -5.65 -14.64 31.89
N VAL A 30 -6.02 -15.81 32.42
CA VAL A 30 -6.79 -16.80 31.67
C VAL A 30 -8.26 -16.37 31.72
N ILE A 31 -8.82 -16.05 30.56
CA ILE A 31 -10.23 -15.69 30.40
C ILE A 31 -10.95 -16.93 29.86
N SER A 32 -12.05 -17.33 30.51
CA SER A 32 -12.90 -18.47 30.09
C SER A 32 -13.91 -18.08 29.01
N GLU A 33 -14.05 -16.78 28.74
CA GLU A 33 -14.91 -16.23 27.72
C GLU A 33 -14.30 -16.43 26.33
N ARG A 34 -15.14 -16.65 25.31
CA ARG A 34 -14.69 -16.80 23.93
C ARG A 34 -13.94 -15.52 23.53
N ALA A 35 -12.64 -15.62 23.30
CA ALA A 35 -11.83 -14.49 22.85
C ALA A 35 -12.48 -13.89 21.60
N GLN A 36 -12.87 -12.61 21.68
CA GLN A 36 -13.34 -11.88 20.52
C GLN A 36 -12.19 -11.78 19.52
N ARG A 37 -12.50 -11.85 18.22
CA ARG A 37 -11.51 -11.70 17.13
C ARG A 37 -10.72 -10.38 17.21
N PHE A 38 -11.25 -9.41 17.96
CA PHE A 38 -10.76 -8.05 18.15
C PHE A 38 -9.74 -7.84 19.26
N GLY A 39 -9.37 -8.87 20.03
CA GLY A 39 -8.49 -8.70 21.20
C GLY A 39 -7.19 -7.94 20.91
N GLY A 40 -6.62 -8.09 19.71
CA GLY A 40 -5.41 -7.38 19.27
C GLY A 40 -5.68 -6.02 18.61
N LEU A 41 -6.85 -5.80 17.99
CA LEU A 41 -7.15 -4.56 17.25
C LEU A 41 -7.28 -3.32 18.14
N ASN A 42 -7.61 -3.51 19.42
CA ASN A 42 -7.65 -2.41 20.39
C ASN A 42 -6.32 -1.64 20.47
N LEU A 43 -5.18 -2.32 20.25
CA LEU A 43 -3.87 -1.66 20.24
C LEU A 43 -3.71 -0.69 19.06
N VAL A 44 -4.33 -1.02 17.92
CA VAL A 44 -4.29 -0.21 16.69
C VAL A 44 -5.21 1.00 16.83
N PHE A 45 -6.40 0.83 17.42
CA PHE A 45 -7.34 1.94 17.64
C PHE A 45 -6.82 3.03 18.58
N HIS A 46 -5.81 2.75 19.40
CA HIS A 46 -5.21 3.72 20.30
C HIS A 46 -3.89 4.31 19.78
N SER A 47 -3.46 3.96 18.56
CA SER A 47 -2.26 4.53 17.94
C SER A 47 -2.56 5.89 17.31
N LYS A 48 -1.79 6.90 17.72
CA LYS A 48 -1.86 8.25 17.14
C LYS A 48 -1.37 8.27 15.69
N GLU A 49 -0.41 7.43 15.36
CA GLU A 49 0.12 7.26 14.02
C GLU A 49 -0.98 6.73 13.09
N TYR A 50 -1.77 5.77 13.56
CA TYR A 50 -2.89 5.22 12.81
C TYR A 50 -3.98 6.27 12.54
N GLU A 51 -4.37 7.03 13.56
CA GLU A 51 -5.34 8.13 13.43
C GLU A 51 -4.87 9.16 12.39
N LYS A 52 -3.60 9.58 12.45
CA LYS A 52 -3.01 10.52 11.48
C LYS A 52 -3.09 10.02 10.03
N ILE A 53 -2.84 8.73 9.80
CA ILE A 53 -2.95 8.14 8.46
C ILE A 53 -4.39 8.21 7.94
N LEU A 54 -5.37 7.91 8.79
CA LEU A 54 -6.78 8.00 8.42
C LEU A 54 -7.20 9.44 8.11
N GLU A 55 -6.79 10.41 8.94
CA GLU A 55 -7.04 11.84 8.69
C GLU A 55 -6.40 12.33 7.40
N LEU A 56 -5.16 11.89 7.13
CA LEU A 56 -4.44 12.20 5.90
C LEU A 56 -5.18 11.67 4.67
N CYS A 57 -5.77 10.47 4.76
CA CYS A 57 -6.54 9.90 3.66
C CYS A 57 -7.72 10.81 3.27
N ASP A 58 -8.48 11.32 4.24
CA ASP A 58 -9.60 12.22 3.94
C ASP A 58 -9.12 13.58 3.41
N LYS A 59 -8.03 14.11 3.98
CA LYS A 59 -7.42 15.38 3.54
C LYS A 59 -6.95 15.32 2.09
N GLU A 60 -6.26 14.25 1.70
CA GLU A 60 -5.59 14.12 0.40
C GLU A 60 -6.48 13.51 -0.68
N LEU A 61 -7.39 12.59 -0.31
CA LEU A 61 -8.31 11.99 -1.28
C LEU A 61 -9.57 12.83 -1.48
N GLY A 62 -9.89 13.71 -0.54
CA GLY A 62 -11.01 14.65 -0.58
C GLY A 62 -12.35 14.01 -0.21
N VAL A 63 -13.45 14.57 -0.72
CA VAL A 63 -14.80 14.08 -0.40
C VAL A 63 -15.14 12.86 -1.27
N ARG A 64 -15.50 11.74 -0.62
CA ARG A 64 -15.90 10.50 -1.33
C ARG A 64 -17.34 10.52 -1.85
N SER A 65 -18.25 11.11 -1.08
CA SER A 65 -19.70 11.15 -1.35
C SER A 65 -20.24 12.55 -1.07
N SER A 66 -20.62 13.28 -2.12
CA SER A 66 -21.12 14.65 -2.02
C SER A 66 -22.56 14.76 -1.52
N THR A 67 -23.32 13.66 -1.51
CA THR A 67 -24.77 13.66 -1.27
C THR A 67 -25.20 13.48 0.18
N GLY A 68 -24.29 13.57 1.16
CA GLY A 68 -24.61 13.50 2.60
C GLY A 68 -25.19 12.14 3.02
N GLY A 69 -24.33 11.24 3.52
CA GLY A 69 -24.76 9.90 3.98
C GLY A 69 -23.91 8.73 3.47
N GLY A 70 -22.85 9.00 2.71
CA GLY A 70 -21.87 7.98 2.33
C GLY A 70 -20.64 7.97 3.23
N TYR A 71 -19.95 6.83 3.27
CA TYR A 71 -18.67 6.69 3.99
C TYR A 71 -17.59 7.67 3.48
N SER A 72 -16.70 8.13 4.36
CA SER A 72 -15.47 8.86 4.00
C SER A 72 -14.41 7.92 3.37
N TYR A 73 -13.26 8.46 2.94
CA TYR A 73 -12.17 7.59 2.48
C TYR A 73 -11.50 6.89 3.66
N SER A 74 -11.32 7.59 4.78
CA SER A 74 -10.77 7.03 6.02
C SER A 74 -11.60 5.86 6.53
N GLU A 75 -12.94 5.97 6.57
CA GLU A 75 -13.83 4.88 7.01
C GLU A 75 -13.69 3.63 6.12
N VAL A 76 -13.56 3.84 4.81
CA VAL A 76 -13.39 2.73 3.85
C VAL A 76 -12.01 2.08 3.95
N ILE A 77 -10.95 2.88 4.04
CA ILE A 77 -9.58 2.41 4.16
C ILE A 77 -9.37 1.70 5.51
N ASN A 78 -9.95 2.25 6.58
CA ASN A 78 -9.95 1.65 7.91
C ASN A 78 -10.57 0.24 7.89
N ALA A 79 -11.73 0.06 7.25
CA ALA A 79 -12.34 -1.28 7.15
C ALA A 79 -11.43 -2.30 6.47
N LEU A 80 -10.68 -1.87 5.46
CA LEU A 80 -9.74 -2.71 4.74
C LEU A 80 -8.48 -3.01 5.57
N PHE A 81 -7.94 -2.03 6.30
CA PHE A 81 -6.85 -2.26 7.25
C PHE A 81 -7.25 -3.23 8.36
N LEU A 82 -8.42 -3.04 8.97
CA LEU A 82 -8.90 -3.91 10.03
C LEU A 82 -9.14 -5.33 9.54
N SER A 83 -9.61 -5.50 8.31
CA SER A 83 -9.69 -6.82 7.68
C SER A 83 -8.34 -7.50 7.58
N VAL A 84 -7.33 -6.82 7.03
CA VAL A 84 -5.97 -7.39 6.90
C VAL A 84 -5.34 -7.67 8.26
N LEU A 85 -5.44 -6.74 9.22
CA LEU A 85 -4.91 -6.89 10.57
C LEU A 85 -5.60 -7.99 11.39
N SER A 86 -6.84 -8.35 11.02
CA SER A 86 -7.57 -9.49 11.60
C SER A 86 -7.28 -10.82 10.89
N GLY A 87 -6.34 -10.85 9.94
CA GLY A 87 -6.02 -12.04 9.15
C GLY A 87 -6.96 -12.30 7.97
N GLY A 88 -7.69 -11.28 7.52
CA GLY A 88 -8.49 -11.33 6.30
C GLY A 88 -7.63 -11.61 5.07
N THR A 89 -8.18 -12.41 4.16
CA THR A 89 -7.48 -12.90 2.95
C THR A 89 -8.14 -12.42 1.66
N CYS A 90 -9.41 -12.01 1.73
CA CYS A 90 -10.14 -11.41 0.63
C CYS A 90 -10.96 -10.19 1.09
N VAL A 91 -11.40 -9.34 0.16
CA VAL A 91 -12.12 -8.09 0.51
C VAL A 91 -13.50 -8.41 1.10
N GLU A 92 -14.07 -9.55 0.73
CA GLU A 92 -15.33 -10.08 1.24
C GLU A 92 -15.28 -10.38 2.74
N ASP A 93 -14.09 -10.67 3.30
CA ASP A 93 -13.89 -10.90 4.73
C ASP A 93 -14.25 -9.67 5.57
N ILE A 94 -14.29 -8.46 4.98
CA ILE A 94 -14.80 -7.24 5.64
C ILE A 94 -16.22 -7.46 6.16
N ASN A 95 -17.07 -8.17 5.41
CA ASN A 95 -18.45 -8.42 5.82
C ASN A 95 -18.54 -9.27 7.10
N LEU A 96 -17.51 -10.07 7.41
CA LEU A 96 -17.43 -10.80 8.68
C LEU A 96 -17.13 -9.88 9.86
N LEU A 97 -16.46 -8.75 9.61
CA LEU A 97 -16.13 -7.76 10.63
C LEU A 97 -17.25 -6.74 10.86
N VAL A 98 -18.10 -6.49 9.86
CA VAL A 98 -19.17 -5.48 9.93
C VAL A 98 -20.03 -5.62 11.20
N PRO A 99 -20.54 -6.81 11.60
CA PRO A 99 -21.37 -6.94 12.80
C PRO A 99 -20.65 -6.55 14.08
N GLU A 100 -19.34 -6.82 14.17
CA GLU A 100 -18.52 -6.54 15.35
C GLU A 100 -18.08 -5.07 15.36
N LEU A 101 -17.64 -4.52 14.22
CA LEU A 101 -17.30 -3.10 14.08
C LEU A 101 -18.49 -2.18 14.35
N SER A 102 -19.71 -2.60 13.96
CA SER A 102 -20.94 -1.85 14.19
C SER A 102 -21.34 -1.75 15.67
N GLN A 103 -20.71 -2.53 16.57
CA GLN A 103 -20.94 -2.39 18.01
C GLN A 103 -20.22 -1.17 18.59
N SER A 104 -19.20 -0.65 17.91
CA SER A 104 -18.52 0.58 18.31
C SER A 104 -19.32 1.79 17.83
N PRO A 105 -19.73 2.71 18.74
CA PRO A 105 -20.46 3.91 18.33
C PRO A 105 -19.60 4.89 17.51
N TYR A 106 -18.28 4.69 17.50
CA TYR A 106 -17.31 5.58 16.84
C TYR A 106 -16.83 5.06 15.48
N ILE A 107 -17.10 3.79 15.14
CA ILE A 107 -16.62 3.17 13.90
C ILE A 107 -17.81 2.92 12.97
N LYS A 108 -17.79 3.54 11.79
CA LYS A 108 -18.69 3.16 10.72
C LYS A 108 -18.11 2.00 9.93
N ALA A 109 -18.90 0.94 9.73
CA ALA A 109 -18.45 -0.30 9.11
C ALA A 109 -19.01 -0.46 7.67
N PRO A 110 -18.29 -0.02 6.63
CA PRO A 110 -18.71 -0.24 5.25
C PRO A 110 -18.67 -1.71 4.87
N SER A 111 -19.61 -2.13 4.02
CA SER A 111 -19.58 -3.46 3.39
C SER A 111 -18.44 -3.59 2.38
N ALA A 112 -18.06 -4.84 2.08
CA ALA A 112 -17.08 -5.16 1.04
C ALA A 112 -17.42 -4.48 -0.30
N ASP A 113 -18.69 -4.45 -0.71
CA ASP A 113 -19.12 -3.76 -1.94
C ASP A 113 -18.82 -2.26 -1.93
N SER A 114 -19.04 -1.61 -0.78
CA SER A 114 -18.78 -0.18 -0.62
C SER A 114 -17.29 0.12 -0.68
N VAL A 115 -16.47 -0.78 -0.15
CA VAL A 115 -15.02 -0.75 -0.25
C VAL A 115 -14.59 -0.92 -1.71
N LEU A 116 -15.02 -1.98 -2.38
CA LEU A 116 -14.68 -2.27 -3.78
C LEU A 116 -15.05 -1.11 -4.73
N ARG A 117 -16.25 -0.52 -4.57
CA ARG A 117 -16.64 0.68 -5.33
C ARG A 117 -15.69 1.85 -5.12
N THR A 118 -15.17 2.02 -3.90
CA THR A 118 -14.17 3.06 -3.61
C THR A 118 -12.84 2.75 -4.26
N LEU A 119 -12.37 1.52 -4.17
CA LEU A 119 -11.10 1.12 -4.80
C LEU A 119 -11.17 1.31 -6.32
N LYS A 120 -12.33 1.04 -6.93
CA LYS A 120 -12.55 1.28 -8.36
C LYS A 120 -12.53 2.78 -8.70
N LYS A 121 -13.07 3.66 -7.85
CA LYS A 121 -12.95 5.12 -8.02
C LYS A 121 -11.51 5.63 -7.91
N LEU A 122 -10.70 4.99 -7.06
CA LEU A 122 -9.29 5.33 -6.89
C LEU A 122 -8.39 4.70 -7.98
N SER A 123 -8.90 3.72 -8.72
CA SER A 123 -8.14 3.06 -9.79
C SER A 123 -7.90 4.00 -10.96
N VAL A 124 -6.78 3.77 -11.65
CA VAL A 124 -6.45 4.40 -12.92
C VAL A 124 -6.38 3.31 -13.99
N GLU A 125 -6.65 3.68 -15.24
CA GLU A 125 -6.51 2.78 -16.38
C GLU A 125 -5.03 2.47 -16.64
N ASP A 126 -4.76 1.31 -17.23
CA ASP A 126 -3.41 0.89 -17.57
C ASP A 126 -2.88 1.66 -18.79
N GLU A 127 -1.65 2.13 -18.70
CA GLU A 127 -0.87 2.67 -19.80
C GLU A 127 -0.20 1.52 -20.56
N LEU A 128 -0.44 1.44 -21.87
CA LEU A 128 0.26 0.49 -22.74
C LEU A 128 1.50 1.15 -23.34
N VAL A 129 2.67 0.68 -22.93
CA VAL A 129 3.96 1.18 -23.41
C VAL A 129 4.52 0.22 -24.45
N LYS A 130 4.68 0.71 -25.68
CA LYS A 130 5.15 -0.09 -26.84
C LYS A 130 6.67 -0.18 -26.88
N ALA A 131 7.22 -1.39 -26.92
CA ALA A 131 8.64 -1.62 -27.13
C ALA A 131 9.02 -1.37 -28.60
N ARG A 132 10.00 -0.47 -28.85
CA ARG A 132 10.40 -0.08 -30.21
C ARG A 132 10.91 -1.23 -31.07
N GLY A 133 11.63 -2.20 -30.47
CA GLY A 133 12.24 -3.32 -31.20
C GLY A 133 11.27 -4.45 -31.51
N SER A 134 10.53 -4.93 -30.50
CA SER A 134 9.63 -6.10 -30.65
C SER A 134 8.20 -5.73 -31.05
N GLY A 135 7.81 -4.46 -30.92
CA GLY A 135 6.43 -4.01 -31.13
C GLY A 135 5.44 -4.45 -30.05
N ILE A 136 5.89 -5.17 -29.02
CA ILE A 136 5.07 -5.67 -27.91
C ILE A 136 4.64 -4.49 -27.02
N ASN A 137 3.38 -4.51 -26.58
CA ASN A 137 2.86 -3.58 -25.59
C ASN A 137 2.96 -4.20 -24.20
N TYR A 138 3.52 -3.46 -23.25
CA TYR A 138 3.56 -3.82 -21.84
C TYR A 138 2.65 -2.88 -21.05
N ALA A 139 1.85 -3.45 -20.15
CA ALA A 139 0.90 -2.69 -19.33
C ALA A 139 1.56 -2.16 -18.05
N PHE A 140 1.35 -0.87 -17.78
CA PHE A 140 1.81 -0.16 -16.60
C PHE A 140 0.65 0.56 -15.93
N ASN A 141 0.49 0.41 -14.61
CA ASN A 141 -0.47 1.14 -13.81
C ASN A 141 0.25 2.16 -12.92
N ARG A 142 0.15 3.44 -13.28
CA ARG A 142 0.87 4.54 -12.64
C ARG A 142 -0.11 5.47 -11.92
N ASN A 143 -0.36 5.18 -10.65
CA ASN A 143 -1.29 5.97 -9.84
C ASN A 143 -0.53 7.02 -9.02
N SER A 144 -0.27 8.18 -9.64
CA SER A 144 0.45 9.29 -8.98
C SER A 144 -0.26 9.76 -7.71
N LYS A 145 -1.60 9.85 -7.72
CA LYS A 145 -2.37 10.28 -6.54
C LYS A 145 -2.13 9.40 -5.32
N LEU A 146 -2.14 8.08 -5.50
CA LEU A 146 -1.89 7.14 -4.41
C LEU A 146 -0.42 7.06 -4.01
N ASN A 147 0.51 7.20 -4.97
CA ASN A 147 1.93 7.25 -4.66
C ASN A 147 2.30 8.52 -3.89
N GLU A 148 1.71 9.67 -4.21
CA GLU A 148 1.85 10.90 -3.42
C GLU A 148 1.30 10.73 -1.99
N LEU A 149 0.14 10.07 -1.84
CA LEU A 149 -0.41 9.73 -0.53
C LEU A 149 0.53 8.84 0.29
N LEU A 150 1.21 7.87 -0.33
CA LEU A 150 2.20 7.02 0.35
C LEU A 150 3.37 7.84 0.90
N VAL A 151 3.99 8.69 0.08
CA VAL A 151 5.09 9.57 0.53
C VAL A 151 4.62 10.46 1.67
N LYS A 152 3.49 11.16 1.50
CA LYS A 152 2.93 12.02 2.56
C LYS A 152 2.64 11.24 3.84
N GLY A 153 2.11 10.02 3.71
CA GLY A 153 1.86 9.11 4.83
C GLY A 153 3.13 8.87 5.63
N THR A 154 4.23 8.47 4.97
CA THR A 154 5.51 8.23 5.65
C THR A 154 6.06 9.46 6.38
N ILE A 155 5.79 10.67 5.87
CA ILE A 155 6.19 11.93 6.52
C ILE A 155 5.29 12.24 7.73
N GLU A 156 3.98 12.06 7.58
CA GLU A 156 2.98 12.38 8.62
C GLU A 156 3.21 11.57 9.91
N ILE A 157 3.65 10.32 9.77
CA ILE A 157 4.00 9.44 10.90
C ILE A 157 5.49 9.47 11.26
N GLY A 158 6.29 10.36 10.65
CA GLY A 158 7.68 10.62 11.03
C GLY A 158 8.70 9.57 10.59
N LEU A 159 8.37 8.69 9.64
CA LEU A 159 9.33 7.74 9.06
C LEU A 159 10.28 8.41 8.06
N LEU A 160 9.78 9.43 7.37
CA LEU A 160 10.56 10.36 6.56
C LEU A 160 10.41 11.78 7.11
N GLU A 161 11.40 12.61 6.87
CA GLU A 161 11.40 14.00 7.34
C GLU A 161 11.77 14.95 6.23
N ARG A 162 11.02 16.05 6.12
CA ARG A 162 11.31 17.10 5.15
C ARG A 162 12.67 17.73 5.43
N GLY A 163 13.45 17.96 4.39
CA GLY A 163 14.80 18.51 4.48
C GLY A 163 15.88 17.51 4.90
N LYS A 164 15.50 16.29 5.35
CA LYS A 164 16.44 15.20 5.59
C LYS A 164 16.63 14.36 4.33
N ALA A 165 17.77 13.68 4.26
CA ALA A 165 18.07 12.77 3.18
C ALA A 165 17.70 11.33 3.56
N CYS A 166 17.24 10.53 2.59
CA CYS A 166 16.91 9.12 2.75
C CYS A 166 17.79 8.22 1.87
N ASP A 167 17.80 6.94 2.21
CA ASP A 167 18.33 5.87 1.38
C ASP A 167 17.20 5.33 0.50
N PHE A 168 17.41 5.35 -0.82
CA PHE A 168 16.42 4.87 -1.79
C PHE A 168 16.72 3.43 -2.19
N ASP A 169 15.70 2.59 -2.21
CA ASP A 169 15.77 1.22 -2.70
C ASP A 169 14.68 0.95 -3.74
N TYR A 170 14.92 0.03 -4.67
CA TYR A 170 13.91 -0.39 -5.65
C TYR A 170 14.01 -1.89 -5.94
N ASP A 171 12.85 -2.54 -6.04
CA ASP A 171 12.74 -3.95 -6.43
C ASP A 171 11.46 -4.22 -7.25
N ASN A 172 11.48 -5.29 -8.07
CA ASN A 172 10.29 -5.82 -8.73
C ASN A 172 9.80 -7.06 -8.00
N GLN A 173 8.66 -6.93 -7.32
CA GLN A 173 8.10 -8.03 -6.53
C GLN A 173 7.05 -8.79 -7.33
N ILE A 174 7.28 -10.08 -7.62
CA ILE A 174 6.26 -10.90 -8.28
C ILE A 174 5.11 -11.21 -7.34
N ILE A 175 3.89 -10.90 -7.77
CA ILE A 175 2.65 -11.27 -7.09
C ILE A 175 1.97 -12.36 -7.90
N ARG A 176 2.06 -13.60 -7.40
CA ARG A 176 1.47 -14.77 -8.06
C ARG A 176 -0.05 -14.68 -8.04
N THR A 177 -0.68 -14.77 -9.21
CA THR A 177 -2.14 -14.85 -9.32
C THR A 177 -2.58 -15.38 -10.68
N ARG A 178 -3.79 -15.93 -10.73
CA ARG A 178 -4.47 -16.36 -11.96
C ARG A 178 -5.71 -15.49 -12.26
N LYS A 179 -5.71 -14.24 -11.79
CA LYS A 179 -6.70 -13.23 -12.21
C LYS A 179 -6.71 -13.12 -13.74
N ARG A 180 -7.86 -12.77 -14.31
CA ARG A 180 -8.11 -12.79 -15.76
C ARG A 180 -7.08 -11.97 -16.56
N ASP A 181 -6.60 -10.89 -15.96
CA ASP A 181 -5.67 -9.90 -16.52
C ASP A 181 -4.20 -10.18 -16.17
N SER A 182 -3.88 -11.28 -15.47
CA SER A 182 -2.50 -11.63 -15.17
C SER A 182 -1.76 -12.24 -16.37
N ALA A 183 -0.44 -12.14 -16.36
CA ALA A 183 0.42 -12.64 -17.44
C ALA A 183 1.52 -13.56 -16.90
N TRP A 184 2.12 -14.36 -17.78
CA TRP A 184 3.29 -15.17 -17.44
C TRP A 184 4.47 -14.27 -17.11
N THR A 185 5.11 -14.54 -15.97
CA THR A 185 6.30 -13.82 -15.52
C THR A 185 7.58 -14.46 -16.04
N TYR A 186 8.71 -13.78 -15.86
CA TYR A 186 10.02 -14.35 -16.17
C TYR A 186 10.38 -15.54 -15.25
N LYS A 187 9.71 -15.69 -14.09
CA LYS A 187 9.87 -16.87 -13.24
C LYS A 187 9.10 -18.03 -13.86
N LYS A 188 9.82 -19.15 -14.05
CA LYS A 188 9.29 -20.38 -14.63
C LYS A 188 7.99 -20.80 -13.93
N ASP A 189 6.95 -21.07 -14.72
CA ASP A 189 5.64 -21.56 -14.27
C ASP A 189 4.90 -20.64 -13.28
N VAL A 190 5.17 -19.32 -13.31
CA VAL A 190 4.47 -18.33 -12.48
C VAL A 190 3.69 -17.33 -13.34
N MET A 191 2.36 -17.36 -13.22
CA MET A 191 1.47 -16.27 -13.66
C MET A 191 1.28 -15.26 -12.56
N GLY A 192 1.19 -13.99 -12.92
CA GLY A 192 0.96 -12.93 -11.96
C GLY A 192 1.21 -11.54 -12.51
N TYR A 193 1.53 -10.64 -11.58
CA TYR A 193 2.01 -9.29 -11.86
C TYR A 193 3.46 -9.16 -11.37
N ALA A 194 4.17 -8.15 -11.86
CA ALA A 194 5.55 -7.87 -11.45
C ALA A 194 5.71 -6.39 -11.04
N PRO A 195 4.89 -5.88 -10.08
CA PRO A 195 4.96 -4.48 -9.69
C PRO A 195 6.36 -4.04 -9.27
N GLY A 196 6.72 -2.83 -9.69
CA GLY A 196 7.90 -2.14 -9.21
C GLY A 196 7.58 -1.40 -7.92
N ILE A 197 8.37 -1.62 -6.88
CA ILE A 197 8.18 -1.00 -5.57
C ILE A 197 9.44 -0.21 -5.23
N ALA A 198 9.27 1.08 -4.97
CA ALA A 198 10.32 1.93 -4.45
C ALA A 198 10.17 2.11 -2.94
N PHE A 199 11.30 2.14 -2.24
CA PHE A 199 11.38 2.33 -0.81
C PHE A 199 12.30 3.50 -0.46
N ALA A 200 12.01 4.16 0.65
CA ALA A 200 12.88 5.13 1.30
C ALA A 200 13.11 4.73 2.75
N ASN A 201 14.36 4.57 3.16
CA ASN A 201 14.75 4.05 4.49
C ASN A 201 14.08 2.70 4.82
N GLY A 202 13.82 1.85 3.81
CA GLY A 202 13.12 0.57 3.98
C GLY A 202 11.59 0.66 4.00
N HIS A 203 11.00 1.85 3.89
CA HIS A 203 9.54 2.03 3.84
C HIS A 203 9.06 2.26 2.41
N PRO A 204 7.94 1.65 1.98
CA PRO A 204 7.36 1.87 0.66
C PRO A 204 7.01 3.34 0.44
N ILE A 205 7.37 3.87 -0.72
CA ILE A 205 7.01 5.25 -1.10
C ILE A 205 6.35 5.34 -2.47
N SER A 206 6.46 4.31 -3.30
CA SER A 206 5.79 4.27 -4.60
C SER A 206 5.60 2.84 -5.05
N ILE A 207 4.44 2.57 -5.65
CA ILE A 207 4.12 1.30 -6.28
C ILE A 207 3.68 1.58 -7.72
N GLU A 208 4.34 0.93 -8.67
CA GLU A 208 3.95 0.91 -10.07
C GLU A 208 3.45 -0.48 -10.41
N GLY A 209 2.20 -0.58 -10.86
CA GLY A 209 1.69 -1.83 -11.38
C GLY A 209 2.36 -2.16 -12.70
N ARG A 210 2.87 -3.38 -12.85
CA ARG A 210 3.45 -3.86 -14.11
C ARG A 210 2.86 -5.20 -14.45
N GLY A 211 2.49 -5.38 -15.72
CA GLY A 211 2.07 -6.68 -16.24
C GLY A 211 3.15 -7.73 -15.99
N GLY A 212 2.76 -8.98 -15.70
CA GLY A 212 3.71 -10.04 -15.39
C GLY A 212 4.76 -10.29 -16.48
N ASN A 213 4.38 -10.05 -17.74
CA ASN A 213 5.24 -10.20 -18.92
C ASN A 213 6.15 -8.99 -19.20
N ALA A 214 6.06 -7.90 -18.43
CA ALA A 214 6.91 -6.74 -18.59
C ALA A 214 8.36 -7.08 -18.17
N PRO A 215 9.38 -6.87 -19.03
CA PRO A 215 10.76 -7.09 -18.66
C PRO A 215 11.19 -6.13 -17.54
N VAL A 216 11.99 -6.61 -16.60
CA VAL A 216 12.47 -5.86 -15.41
C VAL A 216 12.99 -4.45 -15.76
N ILE A 217 13.82 -4.36 -16.80
CA ILE A 217 14.50 -3.12 -17.23
C ILE A 217 13.59 -2.19 -18.03
N PHE A 218 12.49 -2.71 -18.61
CA PHE A 218 11.68 -1.96 -19.56
C PHE A 218 10.92 -0.80 -18.89
N ASP A 219 11.15 0.43 -19.38
CA ASP A 219 10.58 1.69 -18.88
C ASP A 219 10.90 1.99 -17.39
N GLN A 220 11.90 1.29 -16.82
CA GLN A 220 12.28 1.42 -15.41
C GLN A 220 12.81 2.82 -15.06
N ALA A 221 13.54 3.47 -15.97
CA ALA A 221 14.04 4.83 -15.76
C ALA A 221 12.89 5.81 -15.48
N ARG A 222 11.75 5.64 -16.17
CA ARG A 222 10.54 6.43 -15.93
C ARG A 222 9.92 6.09 -14.57
N THR A 223 9.83 4.82 -14.21
CA THR A 223 9.35 4.37 -12.88
C THR A 223 10.14 5.03 -11.75
N LEU A 224 11.47 4.98 -11.85
CA LEU A 224 12.38 5.56 -10.85
C LEU A 224 12.27 7.07 -10.81
N ARG A 225 12.24 7.74 -11.98
CA ARG A 225 12.08 9.20 -12.05
C ARG A 225 10.82 9.65 -11.31
N LEU A 226 9.67 9.00 -11.53
CA LEU A 226 8.42 9.35 -10.85
C LEU A 226 8.52 9.17 -9.33
N ALA A 227 9.21 8.14 -8.86
CA ALA A 227 9.45 7.93 -7.42
C ALA A 227 10.36 9.01 -6.81
N TYR A 228 11.44 9.39 -7.51
CA TYR A 228 12.33 10.48 -7.08
C TYR A 228 11.61 11.84 -7.07
N GLU A 229 10.82 12.13 -8.11
CA GLU A 229 10.02 13.35 -8.20
C GLU A 229 9.01 13.44 -7.05
N ALA A 230 8.38 12.33 -6.66
CA ALA A 230 7.45 12.29 -5.52
C ALA A 230 8.14 12.62 -4.18
N LEU A 231 9.34 12.09 -3.93
CA LEU A 231 10.14 12.44 -2.74
C LEU A 231 10.57 13.91 -2.77
N LEU A 232 11.05 14.39 -3.92
CA LEU A 232 11.51 15.76 -4.09
C LEU A 232 10.38 16.78 -3.87
N LYS A 233 9.18 16.48 -4.37
CA LYS A 233 7.96 17.31 -4.17
C LYS A 233 7.65 17.51 -2.69
N GLU A 234 7.89 16.48 -1.87
CA GLU A 234 7.70 16.56 -0.43
C GLU A 234 8.94 17.07 0.34
N GLY A 235 9.99 17.47 -0.37
CA GLY A 235 11.20 18.04 0.21
C GLY A 235 12.14 17.00 0.84
N VAL A 236 12.00 15.71 0.47
CA VAL A 236 12.89 14.64 0.91
C VAL A 236 13.98 14.43 -0.14
N LYS A 237 15.24 14.52 0.27
CA LYS A 237 16.39 14.33 -0.64
C LYS A 237 16.82 12.87 -0.65
N VAL A 238 17.31 12.36 -1.78
CA VAL A 238 17.96 11.04 -1.80
C VAL A 238 19.46 11.20 -1.64
N LYS A 239 20.05 10.49 -0.67
CA LYS A 239 21.50 10.48 -0.42
C LYS A 239 22.22 9.43 -1.25
N ARG A 240 21.64 8.24 -1.31
CA ARG A 240 22.18 7.08 -2.03
C ARG A 240 21.02 6.21 -2.48
N SER A 241 21.26 5.48 -3.56
CA SER A 241 20.31 4.54 -4.14
C SER A 241 20.94 3.16 -4.20
N ARG A 242 20.19 2.13 -3.81
CA ARG A 242 20.60 0.72 -3.90
C ARG A 242 19.55 -0.01 -4.72
N MET A 243 20.00 -0.67 -5.77
CA MET A 243 19.14 -1.42 -6.67
C MET A 243 19.86 -2.66 -7.15
N ASP A 244 19.10 -3.62 -7.64
CA ASP A 244 19.65 -4.84 -8.24
C ASP A 244 20.37 -4.56 -9.57
N ALA A 245 21.08 -5.59 -10.07
CA ALA A 245 21.77 -5.49 -11.35
C ALA A 245 20.81 -5.26 -12.54
N GLY A 246 19.52 -5.61 -12.40
CA GLY A 246 18.48 -5.29 -13.38
C GLY A 246 18.33 -3.78 -13.61
N SER A 247 18.77 -2.97 -12.66
CA SER A 247 18.71 -1.50 -12.71
C SER A 247 19.98 -0.85 -13.28
N TYR A 248 21.01 -1.64 -13.63
CA TYR A 248 22.28 -1.12 -14.14
C TYR A 248 22.20 -0.76 -15.63
N SER A 249 21.53 0.36 -15.93
CA SER A 249 21.42 0.91 -17.28
C SER A 249 21.82 2.38 -17.34
N ARG A 250 22.28 2.85 -18.51
CA ARG A 250 22.73 4.24 -18.72
C ARG A 250 21.65 5.28 -18.41
N GLU A 251 20.39 4.96 -18.64
CA GLU A 251 19.28 5.90 -18.38
C GLU A 251 18.92 6.00 -16.89
N VAL A 252 19.24 4.96 -16.11
CA VAL A 252 18.98 4.90 -14.67
C VAL A 252 20.11 5.57 -13.87
N ILE A 253 21.36 5.48 -14.34
CA ILE A 253 22.55 6.12 -13.75
C ILE A 253 22.57 7.61 -14.09
#